data_AF-A0A7S8N197-F1
#
_entry.id   AF-A0A7S8N197-F1
#
_cell.length_a   1.000
_cell.length_b   1.000
_cell.length_c   1.000
_cell.angle_alpha   90.00
_cell.angle_beta   90.00
_cell.angle_gamma   90.00
#
_symmetry.space_group_name_H-M   'P 1'
#
loop_
_entity.id
_entity.type
_entity.pdbx_description
1 polymer ?
#
loop_
_entity_poly.entity_id
_entity_poly.type
_entity_poly.pdbx_seq_one_letter_code
_entity_poly.pdbx_strand_id
1 'polypeptide(L)'
;MSTYNGRPSSRAKDLVDIVTIARTQRVDLRELQMAIDAKRALSKLDSFTTFTVPDGWDGPYRVLAAGTPSAGGITDLGEAVALARQLIDPALADAPVQPGTVWVPGSGWTQNPPPPEPGGSGSPSGEVHVRAHVRSGYPVTEHWRAARGSAQE
;
A
#
# COMPACT_ATOMS: atom_id res chain seq x y z
N MET A 1 -16.90 -15.48 -12.21
CA MET A 1 -16.58 -14.97 -10.86
C MET A 1 -16.13 -16.13 -10.00
N SER A 2 -14.83 -16.31 -9.80
CA SER A 2 -14.31 -17.44 -9.04
C SER A 2 -14.34 -17.14 -7.54
N THR A 3 -15.28 -17.76 -6.83
CA THR A 3 -15.34 -17.82 -5.37
C THR A 3 -14.31 -18.83 -4.86
N TYR A 4 -13.43 -18.44 -3.94
CA TYR A 4 -12.63 -19.38 -3.17
C TYR A 4 -13.24 -19.45 -1.76
N ASN A 5 -13.75 -20.63 -1.39
CA ASN A 5 -14.33 -20.89 -0.07
C ASN A 5 -15.50 -19.96 0.32
N GLY A 6 -16.41 -19.65 -0.63
CA GLY A 6 -17.60 -18.82 -0.38
C GLY A 6 -17.33 -17.34 -0.08
N ARG A 7 -16.06 -16.90 -0.11
CA ARG A 7 -15.66 -15.49 0.05
C ARG A 7 -15.29 -14.89 -1.31
N PRO A 8 -15.64 -13.62 -1.58
CA PRO A 8 -15.12 -12.91 -2.74
C PRO A 8 -13.58 -12.91 -2.68
N SER A 9 -12.94 -13.13 -3.83
CA SER A 9 -11.51 -13.41 -3.97
C SER A 9 -10.59 -12.49 -3.15
N SER A 10 -9.74 -13.07 -2.30
CA SER A 10 -8.66 -12.38 -1.58
C SER A 10 -7.61 -11.74 -2.50
N ARG A 11 -7.61 -12.08 -3.80
CA ARG A 11 -6.54 -11.64 -4.70
C ARG A 11 -6.66 -10.18 -5.12
N ALA A 12 -7.87 -9.64 -5.29
CA ALA A 12 -8.06 -8.20 -5.51
C ALA A 12 -7.71 -7.38 -4.26
N LYS A 13 -7.89 -7.97 -3.07
CA LYS A 13 -7.43 -7.38 -1.80
C LYS A 13 -5.91 -7.29 -1.76
N ASP A 14 -5.18 -8.31 -2.24
CA ASP A 14 -3.72 -8.28 -2.27
C ASP A 14 -3.19 -7.05 -3.04
N LEU A 15 -3.86 -6.64 -4.14
CA LEU A 15 -3.50 -5.41 -4.85
C LEU A 15 -3.72 -4.15 -4.01
N VAL A 16 -4.81 -4.07 -3.24
CA VAL A 16 -5.05 -2.96 -2.29
C VAL A 16 -3.97 -2.92 -1.20
N ASP A 17 -3.59 -4.09 -0.69
CA ASP A 17 -2.54 -4.21 0.33
C ASP A 17 -1.18 -3.78 -0.25
N ILE A 18 -0.83 -4.16 -1.49
CA ILE A 18 0.37 -3.70 -2.20
C ILE A 18 0.35 -2.17 -2.42
N VAL A 19 -0.75 -1.62 -2.91
CA VAL A 19 -0.90 -0.16 -3.09
C VAL A 19 -0.75 0.58 -1.75
N THR A 20 -1.31 0.02 -0.68
CA THR A 20 -1.17 0.56 0.67
C THR A 20 0.29 0.57 1.11
N ILE A 21 1.03 -0.52 0.89
CA ILE A 21 2.48 -0.58 1.18
C ILE A 21 3.22 0.48 0.37
N ALA A 22 2.99 0.55 -0.95
CA ALA A 22 3.65 1.52 -1.83
C ALA A 22 3.41 2.97 -1.39
N ARG A 23 2.25 3.27 -0.82
CA ARG A 23 1.88 4.63 -0.39
C ARG A 23 2.28 4.99 1.04
N THR A 24 2.60 4.03 1.88
CA THR A 24 2.77 4.29 3.33
C THR A 24 4.10 3.79 3.88
N GLN A 25 4.72 2.82 3.24
CA GLN A 25 5.89 2.13 3.79
C GLN A 25 7.12 2.38 2.94
N ARG A 26 8.27 2.47 3.63
CA ARG A 26 9.56 2.30 2.98
C ARG A 26 9.83 0.82 2.78
N VAL A 27 10.41 0.46 1.63
CA VAL A 27 10.71 -0.94 1.30
C VAL A 27 12.15 -1.02 0.80
N ASP A 28 12.98 -1.86 1.40
CA ASP A 28 14.32 -2.14 0.87
C ASP A 28 14.22 -3.10 -0.32
N LEU A 29 14.83 -2.75 -1.45
CA LEU A 29 14.70 -3.52 -2.68
C LEU A 29 15.36 -4.90 -2.58
N ARG A 30 16.48 -5.00 -1.85
CA ARG A 30 17.21 -6.26 -1.67
C ARG A 30 16.42 -7.19 -0.76
N GLU A 31 15.87 -6.67 0.34
CA GLU A 31 14.99 -7.45 1.22
C GLU A 31 13.75 -7.95 0.47
N LEU A 32 13.15 -7.10 -0.37
CA LEU A 32 12.02 -7.47 -1.21
C LEU A 32 12.37 -8.57 -2.22
N GLN A 33 13.49 -8.44 -2.95
CA GLN A 33 13.97 -9.46 -3.89
C GLN A 33 14.17 -10.80 -3.18
N MET A 34 14.89 -10.80 -2.06
CA MET A 34 15.13 -12.00 -1.26
C MET A 34 13.84 -12.66 -0.77
N ALA A 35 12.87 -11.86 -0.31
CA ALA A 35 11.58 -12.37 0.14
C ALA A 35 10.78 -13.01 -1.00
N ILE A 36 10.78 -12.39 -2.19
CA ILE A 36 10.12 -12.92 -3.39
C ILE A 36 10.78 -14.23 -3.83
N ASP A 37 12.11 -14.27 -3.91
CA ASP A 37 12.85 -15.46 -4.32
C ASP A 37 12.63 -16.64 -3.36
N ALA A 38 12.68 -16.38 -2.05
CA ALA A 38 12.38 -17.38 -1.04
C ALA A 38 10.95 -17.91 -1.21
N LYS A 39 9.97 -17.02 -1.43
CA LYS A 39 8.58 -17.41 -1.64
C LYS A 39 8.39 -18.22 -2.92
N ARG A 40 9.06 -17.86 -4.02
CA ARG A 40 9.06 -18.60 -5.29
C ARG A 40 9.60 -20.01 -5.11
N ALA A 41 10.78 -20.13 -4.49
CA ALA A 41 11.42 -21.42 -4.25
C ALA A 41 10.54 -22.35 -3.40
N LEU A 42 9.94 -21.83 -2.32
CA LEU A 42 9.03 -22.59 -1.46
C LEU A 42 7.74 -23.00 -2.17
N SER A 43 7.25 -22.18 -3.10
CA SER A 43 5.98 -22.39 -3.79
C SER A 43 6.13 -23.10 -5.14
N LYS A 44 7.37 -23.40 -5.57
CA LYS A 44 7.71 -23.99 -6.88
C LYS A 44 7.08 -23.24 -8.06
N LEU A 45 7.14 -21.91 -8.00
CA LEU A 45 6.61 -21.05 -9.06
C LEU A 45 7.70 -20.78 -10.10
N ASP A 46 7.30 -20.71 -11.37
CA ASP A 46 8.17 -20.27 -12.45
C ASP A 46 8.61 -18.82 -12.27
N SER A 47 9.77 -18.47 -12.83
CA SER A 47 10.26 -17.10 -12.87
C SER A 47 9.34 -16.24 -13.74
N PHE A 48 8.98 -15.06 -13.24
CA PHE A 48 8.29 -14.03 -14.01
C PHE A 48 8.96 -12.69 -13.76
N THR A 49 8.99 -11.81 -14.76
CA THR A 49 9.72 -10.53 -14.71
C THR A 49 8.80 -9.33 -14.58
N THR A 50 7.49 -9.54 -14.61
CA THR A 50 6.51 -8.45 -14.57
C THR A 50 5.30 -8.85 -13.75
N PHE A 51 4.86 -7.94 -12.89
CA PHE A 51 3.61 -8.07 -12.17
C PHE A 51 2.42 -7.89 -13.12
N THR A 52 1.47 -8.82 -13.06
CA THR A 52 0.22 -8.79 -13.83
C THR A 52 -0.95 -9.19 -12.94
N VAL A 53 -2.11 -8.58 -13.16
CA VAL A 53 -3.36 -8.98 -12.52
C VAL A 53 -4.28 -9.65 -13.54
N PRO A 54 -5.07 -10.66 -13.13
CA PRO A 54 -6.11 -11.25 -13.96
C PRO A 54 -7.20 -10.25 -14.36
N ASP A 55 -7.86 -10.53 -15.48
CA ASP A 55 -9.07 -9.82 -15.89
C ASP A 55 -10.18 -9.93 -14.85
N GLY A 56 -11.05 -8.90 -14.80
CA GLY A 56 -12.23 -8.88 -13.92
C GLY A 56 -11.96 -8.41 -12.49
N TRP A 57 -10.77 -7.89 -12.19
CA TRP A 57 -10.46 -7.29 -10.88
C TRP A 57 -10.98 -5.87 -10.69
N ASP A 58 -11.39 -5.18 -11.76
CA ASP A 58 -11.76 -3.75 -11.73
C ASP A 58 -12.85 -3.43 -10.69
N GLY A 59 -14.00 -4.12 -10.78
CA GLY A 59 -15.11 -3.92 -9.84
C GLY A 59 -14.73 -4.26 -8.39
N PRO A 60 -14.23 -5.48 -8.09
CA PRO A 60 -13.80 -5.84 -6.74
C PRO A 60 -12.72 -4.92 -6.17
N TYR A 61 -11.73 -4.54 -6.96
CA TYR A 61 -10.67 -3.63 -6.55
C TYR A 61 -11.23 -2.26 -6.16
N ARG A 62 -12.05 -1.65 -7.03
CA ARG A 62 -12.66 -0.33 -6.80
C ARG A 62 -13.41 -0.28 -5.47
N VAL A 63 -14.22 -1.30 -5.18
CA VAL A 63 -14.99 -1.38 -3.93
C VAL A 63 -14.07 -1.49 -2.70
N LEU A 64 -13.04 -2.34 -2.76
CA LEU A 64 -12.10 -2.52 -1.66
C LEU A 64 -11.22 -1.28 -1.42
N ALA A 65 -10.73 -0.68 -2.50
CA ALA A 65 -9.90 0.51 -2.44
C ALA A 65 -10.68 1.73 -1.91
N ALA A 66 -11.93 1.91 -2.31
CA ALA A 66 -12.80 2.97 -1.78
C ALA A 66 -13.03 2.86 -0.27
N GLY A 67 -13.04 1.63 0.27
CA GLY A 67 -13.13 1.35 1.70
C GLY A 67 -11.82 1.46 2.47
N THR A 68 -10.69 1.71 1.79
CA THR A 68 -9.34 1.66 2.38
C THR A 68 -8.65 3.03 2.27
N PRO A 69 -8.73 3.91 3.28
CA PRO A 69 -8.13 5.25 3.23
C PRO A 69 -6.63 5.25 2.92
N SER A 70 -5.90 4.24 3.40
CA SER A 70 -4.45 4.10 3.17
C SER A 70 -4.09 3.84 1.70
N ALA A 71 -5.04 3.37 0.88
CA ALA A 71 -4.86 3.25 -0.57
C ALA A 71 -4.91 4.62 -1.29
N GLY A 72 -5.29 5.71 -0.60
CA GLY A 72 -5.09 7.06 -1.10
C GLY A 72 -6.09 7.56 -2.11
N GLY A 73 -7.22 6.89 -2.26
CA GLY A 73 -8.19 7.20 -3.30
C GLY A 73 -7.82 6.65 -4.68
N ILE A 74 -6.74 5.88 -4.82
CA ILE A 74 -6.45 5.13 -6.05
C ILE A 74 -7.50 4.02 -6.15
N THR A 75 -8.56 4.28 -6.92
CA THR A 75 -9.68 3.36 -7.14
C THR A 75 -9.75 2.86 -8.58
N ASP A 76 -8.93 3.45 -9.46
CA ASP A 76 -8.68 2.97 -10.80
C ASP A 76 -7.72 1.78 -10.78
N LEU A 77 -8.08 0.69 -11.46
CA LEU A 77 -7.28 -0.53 -11.48
C LEU A 77 -5.96 -0.32 -12.25
N GLY A 78 -5.98 0.46 -13.32
CA GLY A 78 -4.81 0.72 -14.15
C GLY A 78 -3.74 1.48 -13.37
N GLU A 79 -4.13 2.55 -12.67
CA GLU A 79 -3.25 3.32 -11.78
C GLU A 79 -2.68 2.44 -10.66
N ALA A 80 -3.52 1.59 -10.05
CA ALA A 80 -3.11 0.66 -9.01
C ALA A 80 -2.05 -0.34 -9.49
N VAL A 81 -2.27 -0.95 -10.66
CA VAL A 81 -1.34 -1.89 -11.28
C VAL A 81 -0.05 -1.19 -11.69
N ALA A 82 -0.12 0.03 -12.20
CA ALA A 82 1.05 0.82 -12.55
C ALA A 82 1.92 1.12 -11.31
N LEU A 83 1.31 1.51 -10.19
CA LEU A 83 2.03 1.73 -8.93
C LEU A 83 2.60 0.42 -8.37
N ALA A 84 1.82 -0.66 -8.39
CA ALA A 84 2.29 -1.98 -7.96
C ALA A 84 3.48 -2.47 -8.79
N ARG A 85 3.47 -2.26 -10.10
CA ARG A 85 4.61 -2.58 -11.00
C ARG A 85 5.85 -1.78 -10.67
N GLN A 86 5.72 -0.47 -10.45
CA GLN A 86 6.85 0.38 -10.06
C GLN A 86 7.53 -0.12 -8.78
N LEU A 87 6.75 -0.61 -7.82
CA LEU A 87 7.28 -1.23 -6.60
C LEU A 87 7.85 -2.63 -6.86
N ILE A 88 7.12 -3.51 -7.51
CA ILE A 88 7.44 -4.95 -7.52
C ILE A 88 8.43 -5.33 -8.62
N ASP A 89 8.27 -4.82 -9.85
CA ASP A 89 9.02 -5.29 -11.02
C ASP A 89 10.55 -5.24 -10.84
N PRO A 90 11.15 -4.19 -10.21
CA PRO A 90 12.58 -4.16 -9.97
C PRO A 90 13.09 -5.31 -9.08
N ALA A 91 12.25 -5.86 -8.21
CA ALA A 91 12.58 -6.99 -7.34
C ALA A 91 12.39 -8.35 -8.04
N LEU A 92 11.83 -8.37 -9.26
CA LEU A 92 11.63 -9.59 -10.05
C LEU A 92 12.79 -9.87 -11.00
N ALA A 93 13.73 -8.93 -11.14
CA ALA A 93 14.92 -9.12 -11.98
C ALA A 93 15.83 -10.22 -11.43
N ASP A 94 16.40 -11.02 -12.33
CA ASP A 94 17.33 -12.11 -11.97
C ASP A 94 18.68 -11.60 -11.45
N ALA A 95 19.04 -10.36 -11.79
CA ALA A 95 20.28 -9.75 -11.34
C ALA A 95 20.19 -9.37 -9.85
N PRO A 96 21.19 -9.72 -9.02
CA PRO A 96 21.23 -9.30 -7.63
C PRO A 96 21.19 -7.77 -7.51
N VAL A 97 20.28 -7.28 -6.67
CA VAL A 97 20.12 -5.86 -6.40
C VAL A 97 21.25 -5.36 -5.48
N GLN A 98 21.80 -4.17 -5.81
CA GLN A 98 22.74 -3.49 -4.93
C GLN A 98 22.05 -2.95 -3.68
N PRO A 99 22.67 -3.09 -2.49
CA PRO A 99 22.08 -2.60 -1.24
C PRO A 99 21.92 -1.08 -1.24
N GLY A 100 21.00 -0.59 -0.39
CA GLY A 100 20.77 0.84 -0.20
C GLY A 100 19.77 1.45 -1.17
N THR A 101 19.15 0.66 -2.05
CA THR A 101 18.01 1.13 -2.85
C THR A 101 16.72 0.90 -2.07
N VAL A 102 16.02 1.99 -1.74
CA VAL A 102 14.85 1.96 -0.87
C VAL A 102 13.70 2.70 -1.54
N TRP A 103 12.52 2.09 -1.55
CA TRP A 103 11.29 2.71 -1.98
C TRP A 103 10.89 3.73 -0.93
N VAL A 104 10.68 4.97 -1.35
CA VAL A 104 10.16 6.04 -0.49
C VAL A 104 8.78 6.42 -1.00
N PRO A 105 7.73 6.33 -0.17
CA PRO A 105 6.38 6.73 -0.57
C PRO A 105 6.35 8.12 -1.22
N GLY A 106 5.71 8.22 -2.37
CA GLY A 106 5.61 9.45 -3.16
C GLY A 106 6.86 9.84 -3.97
N SER A 107 8.01 9.24 -3.70
CA SER A 107 9.27 9.51 -4.42
C SER A 107 9.76 8.32 -5.27
N GLY A 108 9.30 7.10 -4.97
CA GLY A 108 9.72 5.88 -5.66
C GLY A 108 11.07 5.35 -5.17
N TRP A 109 11.77 4.59 -6.02
CA TRP A 109 13.06 4.00 -5.69
C TRP A 109 14.16 5.07 -5.60
N THR A 110 14.73 5.21 -4.41
CA THR A 110 15.79 6.18 -4.12
C THR A 110 17.04 5.44 -3.63
N GLN A 111 18.21 5.89 -4.09
CA GLN A 111 19.48 5.35 -3.63
C GLN A 111 19.93 6.06 -2.35
N ASN A 112 20.25 5.27 -1.32
CA ASN A 112 20.68 5.68 0.00
C ASN A 112 19.89 6.88 0.56
N PRO A 113 18.55 6.81 0.63
CA PRO A 113 17.78 7.91 1.18
C PRO A 113 18.14 8.11 2.65
N PRO A 114 18.03 9.33 3.17
CA PRO A 114 18.24 9.58 4.58
C PRO A 114 17.31 8.68 5.40
N PRO A 115 17.75 8.21 6.59
CA PRO A 115 16.89 7.43 7.48
C PRO A 115 15.58 8.19 7.74
N PRO A 116 14.48 7.48 8.04
CA PRO A 116 13.24 8.17 8.40
C PRO A 116 13.58 9.11 9.56
N GLU A 117 13.24 10.39 9.42
CA GLU A 117 13.55 11.37 10.46
C GLU A 117 13.01 10.83 11.80
N PRO A 118 13.79 10.87 12.89
CA PRO A 118 13.34 10.40 14.19
C PRO A 118 12.21 11.31 14.67
N GLY A 119 10.98 10.95 14.32
CA GLY A 119 9.77 11.76 14.50
C GLY A 119 8.74 11.66 13.35
N GLY A 120 9.15 11.17 12.17
CA GLY A 120 8.33 11.08 10.97
C GLY A 120 7.83 9.67 10.68
N SER A 121 7.06 9.06 11.58
CA SER A 121 6.14 8.01 11.15
C SER A 121 5.07 8.70 10.31
N GLY A 122 5.09 8.47 9.00
CA GLY A 122 4.14 9.03 8.05
C GLY A 122 2.71 8.57 8.33
N SER A 123 2.03 9.25 9.25
CA SER A 123 0.63 9.64 9.05
C SER A 123 0.65 10.97 8.32
N PRO A 124 -0.03 11.13 7.16
CA PRO A 124 -0.37 12.47 6.71
C PRO A 124 -1.37 13.04 7.73
N SER A 125 -0.93 14.04 8.46
CA SER A 125 -1.65 14.81 9.48
C SER A 125 -2.14 14.01 10.68
N GLY A 126 -1.66 14.41 11.86
CA GLY A 126 -2.34 14.18 13.13
C GLY A 126 -3.66 14.97 13.23
N GLU A 127 -4.42 15.10 12.14
CA GLU A 127 -5.73 15.73 12.10
C GLU A 127 -6.80 14.67 11.85
N VAL A 128 -7.73 14.57 12.78
CA VAL A 128 -8.93 13.75 12.66
C VAL A 128 -9.99 14.60 11.96
N HIS A 129 -10.45 14.15 10.80
CA HIS A 129 -11.63 14.70 10.15
C HIS A 129 -12.87 14.38 10.98
N VAL A 130 -13.52 15.40 11.52
CA VAL A 130 -14.83 15.25 12.16
C VAL A 130 -15.89 15.57 11.13
N ARG A 131 -16.59 14.53 10.66
CA ARG A 131 -17.74 14.69 9.77
C ARG A 131 -18.91 15.33 10.49
N ALA A 132 -19.70 16.11 9.74
CA ALA A 132 -20.92 16.70 10.25
C ALA A 132 -21.89 15.61 10.73
N HIS A 133 -22.36 15.71 11.97
CA HIS A 133 -23.33 14.79 12.55
C HIS A 133 -24.09 15.45 13.70
N VAL A 134 -25.23 14.88 14.11
CA VAL A 134 -25.97 15.33 15.29
C VAL A 134 -25.55 14.48 16.48
N ARG A 135 -25.08 15.12 17.56
CA ARG A 135 -24.72 14.45 18.82
C ARG A 135 -25.55 15.05 19.95
N SER A 136 -26.35 14.22 20.61
CA SER A 136 -27.23 14.63 21.72
C SER A 136 -28.11 15.86 21.41
N GLY A 137 -28.66 15.92 20.19
CA GLY A 137 -29.54 17.01 19.75
C GLY A 137 -28.83 18.28 19.27
N TYR A 138 -27.49 18.35 19.35
CA TYR A 138 -26.72 19.49 18.87
C TYR A 138 -26.03 19.16 17.53
N PRO A 139 -26.10 20.05 16.52
CA PRO A 139 -25.40 19.87 15.26
C PRO A 139 -23.89 20.10 15.46
N VAL A 140 -23.09 19.10 15.13
CA VAL A 140 -21.64 19.21 15.04
C VAL A 140 -21.30 19.52 13.59
N THR A 141 -20.68 20.68 13.35
CA THR A 141 -20.22 21.10 12.02
C THR A 141 -18.93 20.39 11.64
N GLU A 142 -18.73 20.22 10.34
CA GLU A 142 -17.52 19.62 9.79
C GLU A 142 -16.29 20.46 10.13
N HIS A 143 -15.28 19.82 10.71
CA HIS A 143 -14.00 20.46 11.02
C HIS A 143 -12.86 19.45 11.12
N TRP A 144 -11.64 19.95 10.94
CA TRP A 144 -10.41 19.23 11.22
C TRP A 144 -9.98 19.51 12.66
N ARG A 145 -9.55 18.48 13.40
CA ARG A 145 -9.01 18.66 14.76
C ARG A 145 -7.73 17.86 14.96
N ALA A 146 -6.80 18.36 15.76
CA ALA A 146 -5.64 17.59 16.19
C ALA A 146 -6.07 16.31 16.94
N ALA A 147 -5.45 15.17 16.61
CA ALA A 147 -5.59 13.94 17.35
C ALA A 147 -5.03 14.15 18.76
N ARG A 148 -5.86 14.03 19.80
CA ARG A 148 -5.40 14.09 21.19
C ARG A 148 -4.56 12.85 21.50
N GLY A 149 -3.25 12.97 21.31
CA GLY A 149 -2.24 12.16 21.99
C GLY A 149 -1.83 12.89 23.27
N SER A 150 -1.88 12.14 24.36
CA SER A 150 -1.64 12.50 25.75
C SER A 150 -0.43 13.42 25.94
N ALA A 151 -0.63 14.41 26.82
CA ALA A 151 0.43 15.21 27.41
C ALA A 151 1.52 14.32 28.06
N GLN A 152 2.73 14.89 28.08
CA GLN A 152 3.83 14.55 28.98
C GLN A 152 3.34 14.18 30.38
N GLU A 153 3.96 13.15 30.96
CA GLU A 153 4.64 13.21 32.27
C GLU A 153 5.73 12.12 32.33
#